data_AF-A0A0R4J4P0-F1
#
_entry.id   AF-A0A0R4J4P0-F1
#
_cell.length_a   1.000
_cell.length_b   1.000
_cell.length_c   1.000
_cell.angle_alpha   90.00
_cell.angle_beta   90.00
_cell.angle_gamma   90.00
#
_symmetry.space_group_name_H-M   'P 1'
#
loop_
_entity.id
_entity.type
_entity.pdbx_description
1 polymer ?
#
loop_
_entity_poly.entity_id
_entity_poly.type
_entity_poly.pdbx_seq_one_letter_code
_entity_poly.pdbx_strand_id
1 'polypeptide(L)'
;MEEVQESQTQSSLGQEEENEVITESSAFVKGEPAPEFSSNPPKVDSEVEVLHEKVSKQIIKEGHGQKPSKYSTCFFHYRAWAEKSQHKFEDTWQEQRPIEMVLGKEKKEMTGLGIGVASMKAGERALVRVGWELGYGEEGSFSFPNVPPKADLVYEVELIGFDETKEGKARSDMTVEERIGAADRRKMDGNALYQEEKLEEAMQQYEMAIAYMGDDFMFQLFGKYRDMALAVKNPCHLNMAACLIKLNRYEEAIGQCSIVLGEDENNVKALFRRGKARAALGQTDTAREDFLKASKYAPQDKAIAKELRLLAEHDKAVYQKQKEIYKGIFGPRPQPVPKPRNWLILIWQWLLSVFYGLVTLFKRQRHKSD
;
A
#
# COMPACT_ATOMS: atom_id res chain seq x y z
N MET A 1 -30.06 -22.97 -89.28
CA MET A 1 -30.71 -24.26 -89.57
C MET A 1 -30.74 -24.98 -88.24
N GLU A 2 -31.70 -24.60 -87.39
CA GLU A 2 -33.03 -25.21 -87.17
C GLU A 2 -32.93 -26.00 -85.85
N GLU A 3 -33.53 -25.49 -84.76
CA GLU A 3 -34.90 -25.80 -84.27
C GLU A 3 -34.90 -27.18 -83.56
N VAL A 4 -35.38 -27.41 -82.32
CA VAL A 4 -36.64 -27.10 -81.61
C VAL A 4 -36.38 -27.46 -80.10
N GLN A 5 -36.63 -26.61 -79.08
CA GLN A 5 -37.87 -26.44 -78.26
C GLN A 5 -38.28 -27.72 -77.47
N GLU A 6 -38.48 -27.74 -76.14
CA GLU A 6 -39.56 -27.17 -75.29
C GLU A 6 -39.10 -27.23 -73.80
N SER A 7 -39.07 -26.16 -73.00
CA SER A 7 -40.13 -25.40 -72.28
C SER A 7 -40.80 -26.11 -71.09
N GLN A 8 -40.60 -25.59 -69.87
CA GLN A 8 -41.62 -25.19 -68.86
C GLN A 8 -40.92 -24.63 -67.59
N THR A 9 -40.86 -23.29 -67.44
CA THR A 9 -41.61 -22.39 -66.51
C THR A 9 -41.11 -22.34 -65.05
N GLN A 10 -40.38 -21.26 -64.68
CA GLN A 10 -40.79 -20.11 -63.84
C GLN A 10 -40.79 -20.39 -62.32
N SER A 11 -39.81 -19.95 -61.51
CA SER A 11 -39.44 -18.58 -61.05
C SER A 11 -40.10 -18.18 -59.72
N SER A 12 -39.31 -18.07 -58.64
CA SER A 12 -39.19 -16.82 -57.85
C SER A 12 -38.10 -16.94 -56.78
N LEU A 13 -37.21 -15.95 -56.76
CA LEU A 13 -36.12 -15.72 -55.81
C LEU A 13 -36.65 -15.28 -54.43
N GLY A 14 -35.95 -15.64 -53.35
CA GLY A 14 -36.14 -15.04 -52.04
C GLY A 14 -35.39 -15.71 -50.89
N GLN A 15 -34.18 -15.20 -50.63
CA GLN A 15 -33.60 -14.90 -49.31
C GLN A 15 -33.04 -16.01 -48.39
N GLU A 16 -31.84 -15.66 -47.87
CA GLU A 16 -31.19 -16.04 -46.59
C GLU A 16 -30.26 -17.27 -46.57
N GLU A 17 -28.97 -16.97 -46.72
CA GLU A 17 -27.83 -17.83 -46.36
C GLU A 17 -27.60 -17.76 -44.83
N GLU A 18 -27.85 -18.86 -44.12
CA GLU A 18 -27.24 -19.15 -42.82
C GLU A 18 -26.15 -20.22 -43.04
N ASN A 19 -24.88 -19.83 -42.90
CA ASN A 19 -23.75 -20.76 -42.89
C ASN A 19 -23.52 -21.29 -41.46
N GLU A 20 -23.94 -22.54 -41.24
CA GLU A 20 -23.52 -23.41 -40.14
C GLU A 20 -22.02 -23.74 -40.25
N VAL A 21 -21.23 -23.37 -39.23
CA VAL A 21 -19.84 -23.80 -39.07
C VAL A 21 -19.76 -25.03 -38.17
N ILE A 22 -19.56 -26.16 -38.83
CA ILE A 22 -18.65 -27.29 -38.55
C ILE A 22 -18.35 -27.59 -37.07
N THR A 23 -18.81 -28.77 -36.66
CA THR A 23 -18.48 -29.52 -35.45
C THR A 23 -17.04 -30.05 -35.49
N GLU A 24 -16.21 -29.67 -34.52
CA GLU A 24 -14.96 -30.37 -34.19
C GLU A 24 -15.06 -31.08 -32.84
N SER A 25 -14.78 -32.38 -32.92
CA SER A 25 -14.53 -33.39 -31.89
C SER A 25 -14.41 -32.94 -30.43
N SER A 26 -15.35 -33.42 -29.62
CA SER A 26 -15.25 -33.53 -28.17
C SER A 26 -14.17 -34.56 -27.78
N ALA A 27 -12.97 -34.08 -27.48
CA ALA A 27 -12.02 -34.84 -26.69
C ALA A 27 -12.54 -34.92 -25.25
N PHE A 28 -12.95 -36.11 -24.83
CA PHE A 28 -13.25 -36.45 -23.44
C PHE A 28 -12.02 -36.18 -22.55
N VAL A 29 -11.93 -34.98 -21.98
CA VAL A 29 -11.10 -34.74 -20.80
C VAL A 29 -11.82 -35.44 -19.65
N LYS A 30 -11.17 -36.47 -19.07
CA LYS A 30 -11.59 -37.09 -17.82
C LYS A 30 -11.76 -35.99 -16.78
N GLY A 31 -13.00 -35.58 -16.53
CA GLY A 31 -13.34 -34.68 -15.43
C GLY A 31 -12.93 -35.34 -14.13
N GLU A 32 -12.20 -34.59 -13.29
CA GLU A 32 -12.05 -34.92 -11.88
C GLU A 32 -13.45 -35.20 -11.29
N PRO A 33 -13.60 -36.22 -10.43
CA PRO A 33 -14.88 -36.48 -9.78
C PRO A 33 -15.33 -35.19 -9.08
N ALA A 34 -16.59 -34.81 -9.30
CA ALA A 34 -17.21 -33.69 -8.60
C ALA A 34 -16.86 -33.78 -7.11
N PRO A 35 -16.37 -32.69 -6.48
CA PRO A 35 -15.93 -32.76 -5.10
C PRO A 35 -17.07 -33.29 -4.24
N GLU A 36 -16.80 -34.35 -3.48
CA GLU A 36 -17.72 -34.98 -2.54
C GLU A 36 -18.54 -33.92 -1.79
N PHE A 37 -19.84 -34.15 -1.63
CA PHE A 37 -20.78 -33.28 -0.92
C PHE A 37 -20.40 -33.15 0.58
N SER A 38 -19.30 -32.47 0.87
CA SER A 38 -18.95 -32.07 2.22
C SER A 38 -19.87 -30.92 2.62
N SER A 39 -20.65 -31.13 3.69
CA SER A 39 -21.44 -30.08 4.31
C SER A 39 -20.58 -28.99 4.95
N ASN A 40 -19.31 -29.28 5.20
CA ASN A 40 -18.39 -28.41 5.93
C ASN A 40 -17.41 -27.73 4.96
N PRO A 41 -16.91 -26.54 5.31
CA PRO A 41 -15.81 -25.89 4.59
C PRO A 41 -14.62 -26.84 4.41
N PRO A 42 -13.95 -26.82 3.25
CA PRO A 42 -12.77 -27.63 3.02
C PRO A 42 -11.65 -27.23 3.99
N LYS A 43 -10.86 -28.21 4.43
CA LYS A 43 -9.64 -27.97 5.20
C LYS A 43 -8.50 -27.62 4.23
N VAL A 44 -7.82 -26.51 4.48
CA VAL A 44 -6.77 -25.97 3.61
C VAL A 44 -5.56 -25.60 4.44
N ASP A 45 -4.39 -26.13 4.07
CA ASP A 45 -3.12 -25.91 4.75
C ASP A 45 -2.26 -24.83 4.06
N SER A 46 -2.77 -24.19 3.00
CA SER A 46 -2.08 -23.13 2.28
C SER A 46 -1.84 -21.90 3.17
N GLU A 47 -0.83 -21.11 2.83
CA GLU A 47 -0.57 -19.82 3.48
C GLU A 47 -1.81 -18.91 3.42
N VAL A 48 -2.01 -18.15 4.49
CA VAL A 48 -3.12 -17.19 4.63
C VAL A 48 -2.68 -15.85 4.06
N GLU A 49 -3.23 -15.47 2.89
CA GLU A 49 -3.05 -14.15 2.30
C GLU A 49 -4.01 -13.15 2.97
N VAL A 50 -3.50 -12.12 3.65
CA VAL A 50 -4.31 -11.05 4.24
C VAL A 50 -4.63 -10.00 3.18
N LEU A 51 -5.89 -9.95 2.73
CA LEU A 51 -6.35 -9.04 1.67
C LEU A 51 -6.84 -7.70 2.24
N HIS A 52 -7.46 -7.75 3.41
CA HIS A 52 -7.99 -6.62 4.17
C HIS A 52 -7.95 -6.97 5.66
N GLU A 53 -8.09 -5.98 6.56
CA GLU A 53 -8.14 -6.22 8.02
C GLU A 53 -9.16 -7.30 8.44
N LYS A 54 -10.24 -7.43 7.65
CA LYS A 54 -11.37 -8.34 7.88
C LYS A 54 -11.55 -9.39 6.77
N VAL A 55 -10.59 -9.53 5.85
CA VAL A 55 -10.67 -10.51 4.75
C VAL A 55 -9.34 -11.20 4.55
N SER A 56 -9.35 -12.52 4.56
CA SER A 56 -8.19 -13.36 4.23
C SER A 56 -8.55 -14.46 3.24
N LYS A 57 -7.55 -14.92 2.47
CA LYS A 57 -7.71 -15.95 1.45
C LYS A 57 -6.68 -17.07 1.64
N GLN A 58 -7.11 -18.30 1.41
CA GLN A 58 -6.27 -19.50 1.33
C GLN A 58 -6.56 -20.21 0.00
N ILE A 59 -5.54 -20.41 -0.85
CA ILE A 59 -5.72 -20.99 -2.18
C ILE A 59 -5.85 -22.52 -2.07
N ILE A 60 -6.86 -23.09 -2.73
CA ILE A 60 -7.10 -24.54 -2.86
C ILE A 60 -6.54 -25.03 -4.20
N LYS A 61 -6.79 -24.29 -5.27
CA LYS A 61 -6.34 -24.57 -6.64
C LYS A 61 -5.92 -23.26 -7.30
N GLU A 62 -4.72 -23.25 -7.87
CA GLU A 62 -4.20 -22.10 -8.62
C GLU A 62 -5.02 -21.84 -9.89
N GLY A 63 -5.27 -20.55 -10.15
CA GLY A 63 -5.83 -20.08 -11.42
C GLY A 63 -4.76 -19.59 -12.39
N HIS A 64 -5.19 -19.13 -13.56
CA HIS A 64 -4.33 -18.65 -14.64
C HIS A 64 -4.63 -17.20 -15.04
N GLY A 65 -3.64 -16.56 -15.65
CA GLY A 65 -3.78 -15.18 -16.14
C GLY A 65 -3.68 -14.12 -15.04
N GLN A 66 -4.27 -12.96 -15.32
CA GLN A 66 -4.27 -11.81 -14.42
C GLN A 66 -5.47 -11.84 -13.46
N LYS A 67 -5.43 -10.99 -12.44
CA LYS A 67 -6.56 -10.72 -11.55
C LYS A 67 -7.55 -9.78 -12.24
N PRO A 68 -8.86 -9.82 -11.93
CA PRO A 68 -9.82 -8.90 -12.53
C PRO A 68 -9.54 -7.44 -12.12
N SER A 69 -9.64 -6.50 -13.06
CA SER A 69 -9.60 -5.07 -12.75
C SER A 69 -10.87 -4.62 -12.04
N LYS A 70 -10.85 -3.47 -11.35
CA LYS A 70 -12.06 -2.83 -10.83
C LYS A 70 -13.15 -2.72 -11.91
N TYR A 71 -14.40 -2.93 -11.51
CA TYR A 71 -15.60 -2.96 -12.37
C TYR A 71 -15.66 -4.08 -13.41
N SER A 72 -14.76 -5.06 -13.37
CA SER A 72 -14.94 -6.29 -14.14
C SER A 72 -16.16 -7.07 -13.64
N THR A 73 -16.87 -7.69 -14.57
CA THR A 73 -17.96 -8.62 -14.29
C THR A 73 -17.36 -10.00 -14.05
N CYS A 74 -17.39 -10.50 -12.82
CA CYS A 74 -16.86 -11.81 -12.45
C CYS A 74 -17.97 -12.85 -12.40
N PHE A 75 -17.69 -14.03 -12.96
CA PHE A 75 -18.58 -15.19 -12.94
C PHE A 75 -17.95 -16.30 -12.10
N PHE A 76 -18.63 -16.76 -11.07
CA PHE A 76 -18.04 -17.73 -10.15
C PHE A 76 -19.08 -18.63 -9.47
N HIS A 77 -18.60 -19.78 -9.02
CA HIS A 77 -19.31 -20.59 -8.04
C HIS A 77 -18.79 -20.29 -6.64
N TYR A 78 -19.68 -20.35 -5.66
CA TYR A 78 -19.31 -20.39 -4.25
C TYR A 78 -20.27 -21.20 -3.39
N ARG A 79 -19.77 -21.52 -2.20
CA ARG A 79 -20.51 -21.97 -1.02
C ARG A 79 -20.22 -21.02 0.13
N ALA A 80 -21.21 -20.80 0.99
CA ALA A 80 -21.08 -19.90 2.13
C ALA A 80 -21.50 -20.59 3.44
N TRP A 81 -20.69 -20.39 4.47
CA TRP A 81 -20.92 -20.91 5.83
C TRP A 81 -20.80 -19.82 6.88
N ALA A 82 -21.62 -19.88 7.91
CA ALA A 82 -21.38 -19.15 9.14
C ALA A 82 -20.26 -19.84 9.93
N GLU A 83 -19.16 -19.15 10.19
CA GLU A 83 -17.91 -19.75 10.67
C GLU A 83 -18.08 -20.47 12.01
N LYS A 84 -18.77 -19.87 12.97
CA LYS A 84 -18.92 -20.45 14.31
C LYS A 84 -19.82 -21.68 14.35
N SER A 85 -20.93 -21.66 13.62
CA SER A 85 -21.90 -22.76 13.59
C SER A 85 -21.61 -23.80 12.50
N GLN A 86 -20.70 -23.47 11.57
CA GLN A 86 -20.45 -24.24 10.34
C GLN A 86 -21.74 -24.47 9.52
N HIS A 87 -22.75 -23.63 9.71
CA HIS A 87 -24.01 -23.73 8.99
C HIS A 87 -23.84 -23.22 7.56
N LYS A 88 -23.95 -24.12 6.58
CA LYS A 88 -23.98 -23.77 5.16
C LYS A 88 -25.32 -23.10 4.84
N PHE A 89 -25.28 -21.89 4.27
CA PHE A 89 -26.49 -21.12 3.96
C PHE A 89 -26.66 -20.81 2.47
N GLU A 90 -25.60 -20.92 1.65
CA GLU A 90 -25.65 -20.78 0.19
C GLU A 90 -24.72 -21.80 -0.50
N ASP A 91 -25.13 -22.30 -1.67
CA ASP A 91 -24.35 -23.25 -2.48
C ASP A 91 -24.76 -23.19 -3.96
N THR A 92 -24.02 -22.40 -4.74
CA THR A 92 -24.28 -22.22 -6.18
C THR A 92 -24.02 -23.47 -7.03
N TRP A 93 -23.20 -24.43 -6.56
CA TRP A 93 -23.03 -25.71 -7.26
C TRP A 93 -24.28 -26.56 -7.11
N GLN A 94 -24.91 -26.55 -5.93
CA GLN A 94 -26.19 -27.22 -5.69
C GLN A 94 -27.32 -26.57 -6.51
N GLU A 95 -27.30 -25.25 -6.65
CA GLU A 95 -28.23 -24.52 -7.51
C GLU A 95 -27.95 -24.67 -9.01
N GLN A 96 -26.80 -25.26 -9.38
CA GLN A 96 -26.31 -25.39 -10.75
C GLN A 96 -26.26 -24.06 -11.51
N ARG A 97 -26.03 -22.96 -10.78
CA ARG A 97 -26.07 -21.63 -11.33
C ARG A 97 -24.96 -20.78 -10.73
N PRO A 98 -23.91 -20.43 -11.50
CA PRO A 98 -22.92 -19.49 -11.02
C PRO A 98 -23.54 -18.10 -10.85
N ILE A 99 -22.93 -17.29 -9.99
CA ILE A 99 -23.33 -15.90 -9.78
C ILE A 99 -22.51 -14.96 -10.66
N GLU A 100 -23.13 -13.84 -11.03
CA GLU A 100 -22.48 -12.69 -11.65
C GLU A 100 -22.29 -11.59 -10.59
N MET A 101 -21.07 -11.08 -10.45
CA MET A 101 -20.77 -9.94 -9.58
C MET A 101 -19.90 -8.92 -10.31
N VAL A 102 -20.35 -7.67 -10.34
CA VAL A 102 -19.54 -6.56 -10.83
C VAL A 102 -18.72 -5.99 -9.67
N LEU A 103 -17.40 -6.09 -9.74
CA LEU A 103 -16.50 -5.61 -8.67
C LEU A 103 -16.63 -4.10 -8.46
N GLY A 104 -16.87 -3.65 -7.24
CA GLY A 104 -17.19 -2.27 -6.90
C GLY A 104 -18.68 -1.95 -6.92
N LYS A 105 -19.53 -2.87 -7.41
CA LYS A 105 -21.00 -2.77 -7.42
C LYS A 105 -21.67 -3.97 -6.75
N GLU A 106 -20.91 -4.76 -6.00
CA GLU A 106 -21.44 -5.81 -5.15
C GLU A 106 -22.45 -5.27 -4.12
N LYS A 107 -23.38 -6.13 -3.72
CA LYS A 107 -24.30 -5.86 -2.62
C LYS A 107 -23.51 -5.69 -1.31
N LYS A 108 -24.05 -4.91 -0.38
CA LYS A 108 -23.37 -4.55 0.87
C LYS A 108 -22.90 -5.78 1.65
N GLU A 109 -23.75 -6.79 1.73
CA GLU A 109 -23.51 -8.07 2.40
C GLU A 109 -22.44 -8.96 1.73
N MET A 110 -22.05 -8.64 0.49
CA MET A 110 -21.04 -9.38 -0.26
C MET A 110 -19.72 -8.61 -0.39
N THR A 111 -19.55 -7.50 0.34
CA THR A 111 -18.35 -6.64 0.23
C THR A 111 -17.06 -7.43 0.47
N GLY A 112 -17.02 -8.25 1.52
CA GLY A 112 -15.85 -9.07 1.83
C GLY A 112 -15.60 -10.18 0.81
N LEU A 113 -16.66 -10.77 0.26
CA LEU A 113 -16.55 -11.73 -0.84
C LEU A 113 -16.00 -11.06 -2.10
N GLY A 114 -16.45 -9.85 -2.43
CA GLY A 114 -15.94 -9.06 -3.55
C GLY A 114 -14.44 -8.77 -3.44
N ILE A 115 -13.94 -8.47 -2.23
CA ILE A 115 -12.49 -8.33 -1.95
C ILE A 115 -11.76 -9.66 -2.22
N GLY A 116 -12.34 -10.78 -1.78
CA GLY A 116 -11.83 -12.12 -2.06
C GLY A 116 -11.72 -12.40 -3.56
N VAL A 117 -12.82 -12.25 -4.29
CA VAL A 117 -12.91 -12.48 -5.74
C VAL A 117 -11.95 -11.58 -6.52
N ALA A 118 -11.82 -10.31 -6.15
CA ALA A 118 -10.87 -9.38 -6.76
C ALA A 118 -9.40 -9.82 -6.63
N SER A 119 -9.09 -10.69 -5.65
CA SER A 119 -7.75 -11.22 -5.45
C SER A 119 -7.44 -12.50 -6.23
N MET A 120 -8.46 -13.13 -6.83
CA MET A 120 -8.39 -14.43 -7.49
C MET A 120 -8.09 -14.30 -8.99
N LYS A 121 -7.57 -15.37 -9.60
CA LYS A 121 -7.41 -15.54 -11.06
C LYS A 121 -8.52 -16.43 -11.65
N ALA A 122 -8.71 -16.38 -12.96
CA ALA A 122 -9.62 -17.29 -13.65
C ALA A 122 -9.19 -18.76 -13.43
N GLY A 123 -10.15 -19.62 -13.11
CA GLY A 123 -9.94 -21.02 -12.71
C GLY A 123 -9.42 -21.24 -11.27
N GLU A 124 -9.16 -20.17 -10.51
CA GLU A 124 -8.71 -20.29 -9.11
C GLU A 124 -9.86 -20.78 -8.22
N ARG A 125 -9.55 -21.73 -7.32
CA ARG A 125 -10.45 -22.11 -6.22
C ARG A 125 -9.78 -21.75 -4.90
N ALA A 126 -10.48 -21.05 -4.03
CA ALA A 126 -9.94 -20.55 -2.77
C ALA A 126 -10.98 -20.54 -1.65
N LEU A 127 -10.49 -20.58 -0.42
CA LEU A 127 -11.25 -20.31 0.79
C LEU A 127 -11.06 -18.83 1.18
N VAL A 128 -12.15 -18.08 1.30
CA VAL A 128 -12.15 -16.67 1.70
C VAL A 128 -12.85 -16.55 3.05
N ARG A 129 -12.15 -16.05 4.07
CA ARG A 129 -12.72 -15.77 5.40
C ARG A 129 -13.01 -14.28 5.52
N VAL A 130 -14.24 -13.96 5.93
CA VAL A 130 -14.77 -12.60 5.96
C VAL A 130 -15.35 -12.30 7.33
N GLY A 131 -14.87 -11.23 7.97
CA GLY A 131 -15.45 -10.71 9.20
C GLY A 131 -16.86 -10.17 8.96
N TRP A 132 -17.76 -10.34 9.94
CA TRP A 132 -19.16 -9.94 9.84
C TRP A 132 -19.37 -8.48 9.40
N GLU A 133 -18.41 -7.58 9.66
CA GLU A 133 -18.46 -6.17 9.28
C GLU A 133 -18.54 -5.95 7.76
N LEU A 134 -17.99 -6.88 6.98
CA LEU A 134 -18.00 -6.88 5.51
C LEU A 134 -18.92 -7.97 4.93
N GLY A 135 -19.74 -8.59 5.80
CA GLY A 135 -20.78 -9.55 5.47
C GLY A 135 -22.16 -9.02 5.83
N TYR A 136 -22.98 -9.87 6.47
CA TYR A 136 -24.36 -9.54 6.85
C TYR A 136 -24.51 -8.55 8.03
N GLY A 137 -23.41 -8.08 8.62
CA GLY A 137 -23.45 -6.98 9.58
C GLY A 137 -23.95 -7.37 10.98
N GLU A 138 -24.31 -6.34 11.76
CA GLU A 138 -24.73 -6.52 13.15
C GLU A 138 -26.05 -7.28 13.27
N GLU A 139 -26.99 -7.04 12.36
CA GLU A 139 -28.33 -7.64 12.39
C GLU A 139 -28.38 -9.04 11.74
N GLY A 140 -27.37 -9.39 10.94
CA GLY A 140 -27.41 -10.61 10.13
C GLY A 140 -28.47 -10.53 9.03
N SER A 141 -29.00 -11.69 8.63
CA SER A 141 -30.14 -11.80 7.73
C SER A 141 -31.11 -12.85 8.26
N PHE A 142 -32.36 -12.48 8.49
CA PHE A 142 -33.37 -13.39 9.05
C PHE A 142 -34.03 -14.31 8.01
N SER A 143 -33.95 -13.96 6.72
CA SER A 143 -34.76 -14.58 5.67
C SER A 143 -33.97 -15.57 4.80
N PHE A 144 -33.71 -15.21 3.55
CA PHE A 144 -32.99 -16.04 2.57
C PHE A 144 -31.78 -15.25 2.06
N PRO A 145 -30.56 -15.55 2.54
CA PRO A 145 -30.22 -16.62 3.49
C PRO A 145 -30.47 -16.25 4.96
N ASN A 146 -30.60 -17.27 5.82
CA ASN A 146 -30.61 -17.10 7.26
C ASN A 146 -29.16 -17.07 7.78
N VAL A 147 -28.70 -15.90 8.20
CA VAL A 147 -27.36 -15.65 8.70
C VAL A 147 -27.47 -14.97 10.06
N PRO A 148 -26.89 -15.55 11.13
CA PRO A 148 -26.98 -14.96 12.46
C PRO A 148 -26.37 -13.53 12.53
N PRO A 149 -26.85 -12.71 13.47
CA PRO A 149 -26.20 -11.46 13.87
C PRO A 149 -24.70 -11.63 14.12
N LYS A 150 -23.86 -10.73 13.58
CA LYS A 150 -22.40 -10.72 13.78
C LYS A 150 -21.72 -12.07 13.47
N ALA A 151 -22.21 -12.77 12.45
CA ALA A 151 -21.61 -14.01 11.98
C ALA A 151 -20.44 -13.74 11.04
N ASP A 152 -19.25 -14.16 11.43
CA ASP A 152 -18.12 -14.29 10.51
C ASP A 152 -18.42 -15.39 9.48
N LEU A 153 -17.96 -15.21 8.26
CA LEU A 153 -18.33 -16.01 7.11
C LEU A 153 -17.11 -16.70 6.52
N VAL A 154 -17.30 -17.93 6.07
CA VAL A 154 -16.32 -18.66 5.28
C VAL A 154 -16.95 -18.93 3.93
N TYR A 155 -16.23 -18.58 2.85
CA TYR A 155 -16.63 -18.84 1.49
C TYR A 155 -15.64 -19.79 0.83
N GLU A 156 -16.14 -20.83 0.17
CA GLU A 156 -15.38 -21.58 -0.83
C GLU A 156 -15.78 -21.02 -2.18
N VAL A 157 -14.82 -20.49 -2.95
CA VAL A 157 -15.07 -19.77 -4.19
C VAL A 157 -14.27 -20.40 -5.31
N GLU A 158 -14.87 -20.60 -6.48
CA GLU A 158 -14.21 -20.97 -7.72
C GLU A 158 -14.54 -19.93 -8.80
N LEU A 159 -13.54 -19.11 -9.15
CA LEU A 159 -13.69 -18.07 -10.16
C LEU A 159 -13.64 -18.69 -11.55
N ILE A 160 -14.76 -18.71 -12.27
CA ILE A 160 -14.83 -19.29 -13.63
C ILE A 160 -14.06 -18.40 -14.60
N GLY A 161 -14.35 -17.10 -14.55
CA GLY A 161 -13.76 -16.10 -15.43
C GLY A 161 -14.33 -14.72 -15.15
N PHE A 162 -13.89 -13.73 -15.91
CA PHE A 162 -14.36 -12.35 -15.78
C PHE A 162 -14.26 -11.59 -17.10
N ASP A 163 -15.17 -10.64 -17.29
CA ASP A 163 -15.16 -9.69 -18.40
C ASP A 163 -14.71 -8.32 -17.90
N GLU A 164 -13.65 -7.78 -18.50
CA GLU A 164 -13.15 -6.46 -18.17
C GLU A 164 -14.01 -5.34 -18.77
N THR A 165 -13.94 -4.14 -18.19
CA THR A 165 -14.61 -2.97 -18.78
C THR A 165 -14.00 -2.62 -20.13
N LYS A 166 -14.82 -2.50 -21.17
CA LYS A 166 -14.36 -2.26 -22.56
C LYS A 166 -13.63 -0.91 -22.67
N GLU A 167 -12.38 -0.92 -23.17
CA GLU A 167 -11.69 0.28 -23.66
C GLU A 167 -11.96 0.43 -25.17
N GLY A 168 -12.23 1.66 -25.62
CA GLY A 168 -12.45 1.94 -27.05
C GLY A 168 -13.21 3.23 -27.30
N LYS A 169 -13.96 3.71 -26.30
CA LYS A 169 -14.57 5.03 -26.31
C LYS A 169 -13.54 6.12 -26.00
N ALA A 170 -13.77 7.32 -26.53
CA ALA A 170 -13.03 8.50 -26.06
C ALA A 170 -13.29 8.69 -24.56
N ARG A 171 -12.31 9.24 -23.81
CA ARG A 171 -12.47 9.45 -22.36
C ARG A 171 -13.76 10.20 -22.02
N SER A 172 -14.16 11.17 -22.86
CA SER A 172 -15.40 11.94 -22.71
C SER A 172 -16.66 11.08 -22.65
N ASP A 173 -16.66 9.95 -23.36
CA ASP A 173 -17.84 9.10 -23.55
C ASP A 173 -17.81 7.86 -22.65
N MET A 174 -16.72 7.69 -21.89
CA MET A 174 -16.58 6.64 -20.91
C MET A 174 -17.39 6.95 -19.65
N THR A 175 -18.10 5.95 -19.13
CA THR A 175 -18.74 6.05 -17.82
C THR A 175 -17.70 6.11 -16.69
N VAL A 176 -18.13 6.44 -15.47
CA VAL A 176 -17.26 6.48 -14.28
C VAL A 176 -16.57 5.13 -14.08
N GLU A 177 -17.32 4.04 -14.24
CA GLU A 177 -16.84 2.66 -14.09
C GLU A 177 -15.84 2.27 -15.17
N GLU A 178 -16.12 2.63 -16.42
CA GLU A 178 -15.21 2.38 -17.53
C GLU A 178 -13.88 3.12 -17.29
N ARG A 179 -13.92 4.38 -16.82
CA ARG A 179 -12.70 5.16 -16.54
C ARG A 179 -11.89 4.60 -15.37
N ILE A 180 -12.53 4.26 -14.25
CA ILE A 180 -11.82 3.71 -13.09
C ILE A 180 -11.29 2.30 -13.40
N GLY A 181 -12.05 1.48 -14.14
CA GLY A 181 -11.60 0.16 -14.58
C GLY A 181 -10.39 0.25 -15.52
N ALA A 182 -10.42 1.18 -16.49
CA ALA A 182 -9.27 1.45 -17.36
C ALA A 182 -8.05 1.95 -16.58
N ALA A 183 -8.26 2.87 -15.63
CA ALA A 183 -7.19 3.33 -14.76
C ALA A 183 -6.57 2.17 -13.95
N ASP A 184 -7.39 1.26 -13.43
CA ASP A 184 -6.93 0.13 -12.64
C ASP A 184 -6.13 -0.87 -13.49
N ARG A 185 -6.54 -1.11 -14.75
CA ARG A 185 -5.75 -1.89 -15.71
C ARG A 185 -4.39 -1.27 -15.98
N ARG A 186 -4.34 0.03 -16.30
CA ARG A 186 -3.05 0.73 -16.51
C ARG A 186 -2.15 0.68 -15.26
N LYS A 187 -2.74 0.77 -14.07
CA LYS A 187 -1.99 0.53 -12.82
C LYS A 187 -1.41 -0.89 -12.78
N MET A 188 -2.17 -1.90 -13.18
CA MET A 188 -1.71 -3.29 -13.21
C MET A 188 -0.59 -3.51 -14.24
N ASP A 189 -0.71 -2.92 -15.43
CA ASP A 189 0.36 -2.94 -16.45
C ASP A 189 1.63 -2.28 -15.91
N GLY A 190 1.51 -1.12 -15.25
CA GLY A 190 2.62 -0.45 -14.59
C GLY A 190 3.25 -1.28 -13.47
N ASN A 191 2.44 -2.02 -12.71
CA ASN A 191 2.93 -2.93 -11.68
C ASN A 191 3.76 -4.07 -12.28
N ALA A 192 3.34 -4.64 -13.42
CA ALA A 192 4.09 -5.67 -14.13
C ALA A 192 5.45 -5.14 -14.62
N LEU A 193 5.46 -3.99 -15.30
CA LEU A 193 6.68 -3.32 -15.75
C LEU A 193 7.62 -2.96 -14.60
N TYR A 194 7.07 -2.58 -13.43
CA TYR A 194 7.88 -2.31 -12.24
C TYR A 194 8.59 -3.57 -11.72
N GLN A 195 7.96 -4.74 -11.79
CA GLN A 195 8.60 -6.01 -11.43
C GLN A 195 9.69 -6.40 -12.43
N GLU A 196 9.54 -6.04 -13.71
CA GLU A 196 10.56 -6.20 -14.75
C GLU A 196 11.69 -5.15 -14.69
N GLU A 197 11.70 -4.28 -13.67
CA GLU A 197 12.64 -3.16 -13.50
C GLU A 197 12.61 -2.12 -14.63
N LYS A 198 11.57 -2.11 -15.47
CA LYS A 198 11.33 -1.10 -16.51
C LYS A 198 10.64 0.12 -15.90
N LEU A 199 11.38 0.87 -15.09
CA LEU A 199 10.83 1.90 -14.20
C LEU A 199 10.17 3.07 -14.94
N GLU A 200 10.77 3.57 -16.02
CA GLU A 200 10.21 4.69 -16.79
C GLU A 200 8.93 4.28 -17.53
N GLU A 201 8.90 3.08 -18.12
CA GLU A 201 7.70 2.53 -18.76
C GLU A 201 6.59 2.27 -17.72
N ALA A 202 6.95 1.79 -16.54
CA ALA A 202 6.02 1.64 -15.42
C ALA A 202 5.41 2.99 -15.02
N MET A 203 6.24 4.05 -14.91
CA MET A 203 5.77 5.41 -14.62
C MET A 203 4.80 5.93 -15.68
N GLN A 204 5.08 5.71 -16.97
CA GLN A 204 4.15 6.08 -18.05
C GLN A 204 2.78 5.43 -17.87
N GLN A 205 2.73 4.14 -17.49
CA GLN A 205 1.45 3.47 -17.24
C GLN A 205 0.71 4.05 -16.02
N TYR A 206 1.41 4.38 -14.94
CA TYR A 206 0.78 5.05 -13.78
C TYR A 206 0.27 6.45 -14.11
N GLU A 207 1.00 7.22 -14.93
CA GLU A 207 0.57 8.52 -15.43
C GLU A 207 -0.69 8.41 -16.30
N MET A 208 -0.72 7.41 -17.20
CA MET A 208 -1.91 7.12 -18.00
C MET A 208 -3.10 6.76 -17.12
N ALA A 209 -2.90 5.95 -16.06
CA ALA A 209 -3.94 5.62 -15.09
C ALA A 209 -4.51 6.88 -14.41
N ILE A 210 -3.63 7.78 -13.94
CA ILE A 210 -4.03 9.05 -13.32
C ILE A 210 -4.75 9.94 -14.33
N ALA A 211 -4.36 9.93 -15.60
CA ALA A 211 -4.99 10.73 -16.65
C ALA A 211 -6.45 10.30 -16.97
N TYR A 212 -6.84 9.05 -16.68
CA TYR A 212 -8.25 8.63 -16.70
C TYR A 212 -9.04 9.22 -15.53
N MET A 213 -8.37 9.55 -14.42
CA MET A 213 -8.92 10.09 -13.18
C MET A 213 -8.36 11.49 -12.86
N GLY A 214 -8.34 12.36 -13.88
CA GLY A 214 -7.91 13.75 -13.75
C GLY A 214 -8.76 14.56 -12.77
N ASP A 215 -8.33 15.76 -12.45
CA ASP A 215 -8.93 16.55 -11.36
C ASP A 215 -10.40 16.91 -11.61
N ASP A 216 -10.76 17.26 -12.85
CA ASP A 216 -12.16 17.51 -13.24
C ASP A 216 -13.06 16.28 -13.01
N PHE A 217 -12.55 15.09 -13.34
CA PHE A 217 -13.27 13.85 -13.10
C PHE A 217 -13.41 13.57 -11.60
N MET A 218 -12.31 13.68 -10.86
CA MET A 218 -12.29 13.43 -9.41
C MET A 218 -13.18 14.40 -8.62
N PHE A 219 -13.29 15.65 -9.08
CA PHE A 219 -14.15 16.66 -8.46
C PHE A 219 -15.65 16.30 -8.57
N GLN A 220 -16.04 15.55 -9.59
CA GLN A 220 -17.42 15.13 -9.83
C GLN A 220 -17.81 13.84 -9.08
N LEU A 221 -16.86 13.13 -8.45
CA LEU A 221 -17.14 11.86 -7.78
C LEU A 221 -17.49 12.04 -6.30
N PHE A 222 -18.47 11.25 -5.84
CA PHE A 222 -18.92 11.21 -4.45
C PHE A 222 -19.07 9.76 -3.96
N GLY A 223 -18.99 9.58 -2.63
CA GLY A 223 -19.21 8.29 -1.97
C GLY A 223 -18.35 7.15 -2.55
N LYS A 224 -18.98 5.99 -2.75
CA LYS A 224 -18.30 4.76 -3.22
C LYS A 224 -17.48 4.96 -4.50
N TYR A 225 -17.94 5.81 -5.44
CA TYR A 225 -17.20 6.08 -6.67
C TYR A 225 -15.91 6.87 -6.41
N ARG A 226 -15.93 7.85 -5.50
CA ARG A 226 -14.73 8.59 -5.10
C ARG A 226 -13.74 7.65 -4.41
N ASP A 227 -14.20 6.83 -3.48
CA ASP A 227 -13.36 5.89 -2.76
C ASP A 227 -12.70 4.87 -3.70
N MET A 228 -13.46 4.37 -4.69
CA MET A 228 -12.95 3.44 -5.70
C MET A 228 -11.91 4.08 -6.61
N ALA A 229 -12.09 5.35 -7.00
CA ALA A 229 -11.11 6.09 -7.78
C ALA A 229 -9.84 6.39 -6.96
N LEU A 230 -9.97 6.83 -5.70
CA LEU A 230 -8.83 7.05 -4.80
C LEU A 230 -8.04 5.76 -4.51
N ALA A 231 -8.73 4.62 -4.43
CA ALA A 231 -8.12 3.30 -4.29
C ALA A 231 -7.29 2.87 -5.52
N VAL A 232 -7.37 3.59 -6.64
CA VAL A 232 -6.46 3.45 -7.80
C VAL A 232 -5.46 4.61 -7.86
N LYS A 233 -5.94 5.85 -7.76
CA LYS A 233 -5.15 7.09 -7.90
C LYS A 233 -4.01 7.16 -6.88
N ASN A 234 -4.31 6.92 -5.60
CA ASN A 234 -3.30 7.02 -4.54
C ASN A 234 -2.20 5.96 -4.68
N PRO A 235 -2.51 4.67 -4.93
CA PRO A 235 -1.49 3.69 -5.29
C PRO A 235 -0.64 4.04 -6.52
N CYS A 236 -1.23 4.64 -7.57
CA CYS A 236 -0.44 5.09 -8.74
C CYS A 236 0.60 6.14 -8.36
N HIS A 237 0.22 7.20 -7.63
CA HIS A 237 1.16 8.21 -7.14
C HIS A 237 2.25 7.59 -6.26
N LEU A 238 1.86 6.70 -5.33
CA LEU A 238 2.81 5.99 -4.50
C LEU A 238 3.79 5.15 -5.33
N ASN A 239 3.31 4.41 -6.34
CA ASN A 239 4.15 3.56 -7.17
C ASN A 239 5.09 4.38 -8.06
N MET A 240 4.64 5.52 -8.59
CA MET A 240 5.54 6.50 -9.22
C MET A 240 6.62 6.97 -8.25
N ALA A 241 6.28 7.30 -7.00
CA ALA A 241 7.27 7.68 -5.98
C ALA A 241 8.30 6.56 -5.74
N ALA A 242 7.89 5.29 -5.77
CA ALA A 242 8.81 4.17 -5.65
C ALA A 242 9.76 4.05 -6.86
N CYS A 243 9.27 4.27 -8.08
CA CYS A 243 10.08 4.32 -9.30
C CYS A 243 11.10 5.46 -9.23
N LEU A 244 10.65 6.65 -8.88
CA LEU A 244 11.47 7.86 -8.77
C LEU A 244 12.59 7.71 -7.71
N ILE A 245 12.29 7.09 -6.56
CA ILE A 245 13.31 6.77 -5.54
C ILE A 245 14.36 5.80 -6.10
N LYS A 246 13.97 4.76 -6.86
CA LYS A 246 14.92 3.84 -7.51
C LYS A 246 15.78 4.56 -8.56
N LEU A 247 15.24 5.59 -9.21
CA LEU A 247 15.93 6.42 -10.20
C LEU A 247 16.72 7.59 -9.59
N ASN A 248 16.80 7.71 -8.26
CA ASN A 248 17.42 8.83 -7.54
C ASN A 248 16.80 10.22 -7.83
N ARG A 249 15.53 10.26 -8.29
CA ARG A 249 14.76 11.48 -8.56
C ARG A 249 13.92 11.86 -7.33
N TYR A 250 14.61 12.26 -6.26
CA TYR A 250 14.02 12.36 -4.92
C TYR A 250 12.98 13.49 -4.77
N GLU A 251 13.21 14.66 -5.35
CA GLU A 251 12.32 15.82 -5.32
C GLU A 251 10.95 15.48 -5.92
N GLU A 252 10.97 14.80 -7.06
CA GLU A 252 9.75 14.35 -7.73
C GLU A 252 9.02 13.29 -6.89
N ALA A 253 9.76 12.37 -6.25
CA ALA A 253 9.16 11.39 -5.35
C ALA A 253 8.47 12.06 -4.15
N ILE A 254 9.05 13.13 -3.60
CA ILE A 254 8.45 13.94 -2.53
C ILE A 254 7.14 14.57 -3.01
N GLY A 255 7.11 15.11 -4.23
CA GLY A 255 5.89 15.65 -4.85
C GLY A 255 4.79 14.61 -4.94
N GLN A 256 5.10 13.42 -5.48
CA GLN A 256 4.14 12.32 -5.60
C GLN A 256 3.59 11.85 -4.25
N CYS A 257 4.43 11.70 -3.23
CA CYS A 257 3.97 11.35 -1.89
C CYS A 257 3.13 12.45 -1.25
N SER A 258 3.44 13.72 -1.52
CA SER A 258 2.72 14.86 -0.93
C SER A 258 1.30 14.99 -1.49
N ILE A 259 1.06 14.61 -2.75
CA ILE A 259 -0.30 14.51 -3.32
C ILE A 259 -1.15 13.54 -2.50
N VAL A 260 -0.63 12.34 -2.22
CA VAL A 260 -1.36 11.32 -1.43
C VAL A 260 -1.60 11.77 0.01
N LEU A 261 -0.61 12.44 0.62
CA LEU A 261 -0.74 12.98 1.97
C LEU A 261 -1.69 14.17 2.07
N GLY A 262 -2.04 14.81 0.95
CA GLY A 262 -3.11 15.81 0.90
C GLY A 262 -4.51 15.20 1.02
N GLU A 263 -4.69 13.96 0.57
CA GLU A 263 -5.96 13.21 0.68
C GLU A 263 -6.02 12.36 1.97
N ASP A 264 -4.92 11.69 2.33
CA ASP A 264 -4.77 10.89 3.55
C ASP A 264 -3.43 11.21 4.22
N GLU A 265 -3.48 12.14 5.17
CA GLU A 265 -2.30 12.62 5.90
C GLU A 265 -1.60 11.56 6.77
N ASN A 266 -2.26 10.40 6.97
CA ASN A 266 -1.81 9.32 7.84
C ASN A 266 -1.34 8.10 7.04
N ASN A 267 -1.26 8.22 5.71
CA ASN A 267 -0.83 7.13 4.84
C ASN A 267 0.63 6.72 5.11
N VAL A 268 0.80 5.59 5.80
CA VAL A 268 2.11 5.09 6.24
C VAL A 268 3.08 4.92 5.07
N LYS A 269 2.61 4.41 3.93
CA LYS A 269 3.45 4.19 2.75
C LYS A 269 3.92 5.52 2.15
N ALA A 270 3.06 6.53 2.10
CA ALA A 270 3.42 7.86 1.61
C ALA A 270 4.44 8.54 2.54
N LEU A 271 4.19 8.52 3.86
CA LEU A 271 5.11 9.08 4.86
C LEU A 271 6.48 8.41 4.78
N PHE A 272 6.53 7.07 4.74
CA PHE A 272 7.78 6.32 4.64
C PHE A 272 8.56 6.65 3.36
N ARG A 273 7.90 6.67 2.20
CA ARG A 273 8.56 6.97 0.92
C ARG A 273 9.04 8.42 0.86
N ARG A 274 8.25 9.37 1.36
CA ARG A 274 8.66 10.78 1.46
C ARG A 274 9.85 10.98 2.39
N GLY A 275 9.82 10.35 3.57
CA GLY A 275 10.93 10.37 4.52
C GLY A 275 12.21 9.80 3.92
N LYS A 276 12.12 8.70 3.16
CA LYS A 276 13.27 8.11 2.45
C LYS A 276 13.86 9.04 1.39
N ALA A 277 13.01 9.71 0.61
CA ALA A 277 13.46 10.68 -0.39
C ALA A 277 14.11 11.90 0.28
N ARG A 278 13.52 12.45 1.35
CA ARG A 278 14.08 13.57 2.13
C ARG A 278 15.43 13.22 2.79
N ALA A 279 15.54 12.00 3.33
CA ALA A 279 16.79 11.51 3.91
C ALA A 279 17.91 11.44 2.86
N ALA A 280 17.60 10.98 1.65
CA ALA A 280 18.57 10.94 0.55
C ALA A 280 19.06 12.33 0.11
N LEU A 281 18.24 13.37 0.32
CA LEU A 281 18.58 14.78 0.06
C LEU A 281 19.29 15.48 1.23
N GLY A 282 19.57 14.77 2.32
CA GLY A 282 20.18 15.35 3.52
C GLY A 282 19.22 16.20 4.36
N GLN A 283 17.92 16.18 4.08
CA GLN A 283 16.90 16.89 4.86
C GLN A 283 16.50 16.08 6.11
N THR A 284 17.48 15.77 6.96
CA THR A 284 17.37 14.78 8.05
C THR A 284 16.27 15.09 9.07
N ASP A 285 16.08 16.36 9.43
CA ASP A 285 15.04 16.78 10.37
C ASP A 285 13.63 16.46 9.83
N THR A 286 13.34 16.88 8.59
CA THR A 286 12.03 16.62 7.97
C THR A 286 11.80 15.14 7.63
N ALA A 287 12.87 14.40 7.31
CA ALA A 287 12.81 12.97 7.12
C ALA A 287 12.45 12.25 8.42
N ARG A 288 13.04 12.69 9.54
CA ARG A 288 12.74 12.17 10.88
C ARG A 288 11.28 12.40 11.25
N GLU A 289 10.73 13.58 10.97
CA GLU A 289 9.31 13.88 11.20
C GLU A 289 8.40 12.88 10.47
N ASP A 290 8.68 12.62 9.19
CA ASP A 290 7.92 11.64 8.39
C ASP A 290 8.01 10.23 8.96
N PHE A 291 9.22 9.77 9.32
CA PHE A 291 9.39 8.43 9.88
C PHE A 291 8.76 8.28 11.27
N LEU A 292 8.82 9.31 12.12
CA LEU A 292 8.16 9.30 13.43
C LEU A 292 6.63 9.28 13.26
N LYS A 293 6.08 10.06 12.33
CA LYS A 293 4.65 10.02 12.01
C LYS A 293 4.28 8.62 11.47
N ALA A 294 5.04 8.05 10.55
CA ALA A 294 4.81 6.71 10.03
C ALA A 294 4.87 5.64 11.15
N SER A 295 5.86 5.73 12.06
CA SER A 295 6.03 4.81 13.19
C SER A 295 4.88 4.89 14.20
N LYS A 296 4.19 6.03 14.31
CA LYS A 296 2.99 6.16 15.16
C LYS A 296 1.85 5.26 14.68
N TYR A 297 1.69 5.10 13.36
CA TYR A 297 0.61 4.31 12.75
C TYR A 297 1.04 2.87 12.42
N ALA A 298 2.34 2.60 12.29
CA ALA A 298 2.90 1.27 12.08
C ALA A 298 4.10 0.99 13.00
N PRO A 299 3.88 0.88 14.34
CA PRO A 299 4.96 0.78 15.32
C PRO A 299 5.79 -0.51 15.22
N GLN A 300 5.29 -1.55 14.55
CA GLN A 300 5.97 -2.83 14.36
C GLN A 300 6.72 -2.93 13.03
N ASP A 301 6.70 -1.88 12.20
CA ASP A 301 7.37 -1.90 10.90
C ASP A 301 8.89 -1.77 11.06
N LYS A 302 9.59 -2.88 10.78
CA LYS A 302 11.05 -2.98 10.88
C LYS A 302 11.78 -2.06 9.89
N ALA A 303 11.17 -1.73 8.76
CA ALA A 303 11.77 -0.82 7.78
C ALA A 303 11.80 0.61 8.32
N ILE A 304 10.70 1.08 8.93
CA ILE A 304 10.63 2.40 9.58
C ILE A 304 11.66 2.50 10.71
N ALA A 305 11.71 1.48 11.57
CA ALA A 305 12.68 1.43 12.68
C ALA A 305 14.13 1.46 12.18
N LYS A 306 14.44 0.79 11.07
CA LYS A 306 15.76 0.80 10.44
C LYS A 306 16.14 2.20 9.96
N GLU A 307 15.24 2.89 9.25
CA GLU A 307 15.52 4.25 8.73
C GLU A 307 15.73 5.27 9.87
N LEU A 308 14.92 5.20 10.94
CA LEU A 308 15.12 6.02 12.15
C LEU A 308 16.49 5.79 12.78
N ARG A 309 16.96 4.53 12.84
CA ARG A 309 18.30 4.21 13.35
C ARG A 309 19.39 4.79 12.45
N LEU A 310 19.25 4.67 11.13
CA LEU A 310 20.22 5.22 10.18
C LEU A 310 20.33 6.76 10.29
N LEU A 311 19.20 7.45 10.46
CA LEU A 311 19.22 8.89 10.73
C LEU A 311 19.94 9.21 12.04
N ALA A 312 19.63 8.50 13.13
CA ALA A 312 20.30 8.73 14.42
C ALA A 312 21.83 8.48 14.37
N GLU A 313 22.26 7.47 13.61
CA GLU A 313 23.69 7.20 13.37
C GLU A 313 24.34 8.34 12.55
N HIS A 314 23.67 8.82 11.51
CA HIS A 314 24.12 9.96 10.71
C HIS A 314 24.25 11.22 11.55
N ASP A 315 23.23 11.57 12.33
CA ASP A 315 23.22 12.77 13.16
C ASP A 315 24.30 12.72 14.26
N LYS A 316 24.55 11.54 14.83
CA LYS A 316 25.67 11.32 15.75
C LYS A 316 27.01 11.57 15.07
N ALA A 317 27.19 11.11 13.84
CA ALA A 317 28.42 11.33 13.08
C ALA A 317 28.61 12.81 12.71
N VAL A 318 27.53 13.50 12.31
CA VAL A 318 27.54 14.95 12.03
C VAL A 318 27.90 15.73 13.30
N TYR A 319 27.25 15.43 14.43
CA TYR A 319 27.54 16.06 15.71
C TYR A 319 28.99 15.84 16.16
N GLN A 320 29.53 14.63 15.99
CA GLN A 320 30.93 14.34 16.29
C GLN A 320 31.88 15.18 15.42
N LYS A 321 31.64 15.27 14.11
CA LYS A 321 32.43 16.12 13.21
C LYS A 321 32.36 17.60 13.60
N GLN A 322 31.16 18.12 13.89
CA GLN A 322 30.97 19.49 14.36
C GLN A 322 31.75 19.75 15.65
N LYS A 323 31.65 18.84 16.63
CA LYS A 323 32.37 18.94 17.90
C LYS A 323 33.89 19.02 17.71
N GLU A 324 34.46 18.23 16.81
CA GLU A 324 35.90 18.30 16.51
C GLU A 324 36.29 19.63 15.82
N ILE A 325 35.45 20.15 14.92
CA ILE A 325 35.67 21.48 14.31
C ILE A 325 35.65 22.59 15.36
N TYR A 326 34.66 22.59 16.26
CA TYR A 326 34.53 23.61 17.30
C TYR A 326 35.67 23.60 18.33
N LYS A 327 36.24 22.43 18.64
CA LYS A 327 37.46 22.35 19.47
C LYS A 327 38.63 23.12 18.86
N GLY A 328 38.75 23.13 17.53
CA GLY A 328 39.81 23.86 16.83
C GLY A 328 39.59 25.37 16.79
N ILE A 329 38.33 25.83 16.70
CA ILE A 329 37.99 27.25 16.58
C ILE A 329 38.18 28.00 17.91
N PHE A 330 37.86 27.38 19.04
CA PHE A 330 37.85 28.05 20.34
C PHE A 330 39.11 27.85 21.20
N GLY A 331 40.17 27.26 20.65
CA GLY A 331 41.45 27.04 21.35
C GLY A 331 41.32 26.28 22.69
N PRO A 332 42.44 25.95 23.34
CA PRO A 332 42.39 25.53 24.74
C PRO A 332 41.84 26.69 25.59
N ARG A 333 41.08 26.38 26.66
CA ARG A 333 40.64 27.41 27.62
C ARG A 333 41.88 28.22 28.04
N PRO A 334 41.82 29.57 28.05
CA PRO A 334 42.94 30.38 28.51
C PRO A 334 43.33 29.92 29.92
N GLN A 335 44.59 29.55 30.11
CA GLN A 335 45.09 29.22 31.44
C GLN A 335 44.86 30.43 32.35
N PRO A 336 44.46 30.24 33.62
CA PRO A 336 44.30 31.36 34.54
C PRO A 336 45.62 32.12 34.59
N VAL A 337 45.58 33.41 34.22
CA VAL A 337 46.76 34.28 34.25
C VAL A 337 47.33 34.22 35.68
N PRO A 338 48.58 33.78 35.90
CA PRO A 338 49.13 33.73 37.25
C PRO A 338 49.09 35.16 37.79
N LYS A 339 48.40 35.36 38.92
CA LYS A 339 48.37 36.68 39.58
C LYS A 339 49.82 37.12 39.78
N PRO A 340 50.22 38.33 39.32
CA PRO A 340 51.59 38.78 39.51
C PRO A 340 51.87 38.76 41.01
N ARG A 341 52.85 37.94 41.40
CA ARG A 341 53.31 37.87 42.78
C ARG A 341 53.97 39.21 43.07
N ASN A 342 53.24 40.09 43.76
CA ASN A 342 53.64 41.46 43.97
C ASN A 342 54.85 41.48 44.93
N TRP A 343 56.04 41.35 44.38
CA TRP A 343 57.29 41.13 45.12
C TRP A 343 57.57 42.29 46.08
N LEU A 344 57.14 43.50 45.73
CA LEU A 344 57.13 44.66 46.60
C LEU A 344 56.32 44.44 47.87
N ILE A 345 55.13 43.82 47.79
CA ILE A 345 54.32 43.51 48.98
C ILE A 345 55.03 42.49 49.88
N LEU A 346 55.64 41.46 49.28
CA LEU A 346 56.36 40.44 50.04
C LEU A 346 57.62 41.02 50.71
N ILE A 347 58.33 41.91 50.03
CA ILE A 347 59.46 42.64 50.61
C ILE A 347 58.99 43.55 51.73
N TRP A 348 57.90 44.29 51.53
CA TRP A 348 57.38 45.21 52.54
C TRP A 348 56.91 44.45 53.80
N GLN A 349 56.26 43.30 53.62
CA GLN A 349 55.88 42.41 54.74
C GLN A 349 57.11 41.83 55.45
N TRP A 350 58.14 41.43 54.70
CA TRP A 350 59.39 40.95 55.30
C TRP A 350 60.11 42.06 56.09
N LEU A 351 60.24 43.26 55.53
CA LEU A 351 60.83 44.42 56.18
C LEU A 351 60.07 44.84 57.45
N LEU A 352 58.73 44.85 57.41
CA LEU A 352 57.90 45.06 58.59
C LEU A 352 58.18 44.01 59.66
N SER A 353 58.24 42.74 59.30
CA SER A 353 58.50 41.65 60.26
C SER A 353 59.89 41.77 60.89
N VAL A 354 60.91 42.16 60.11
CA VAL A 354 62.27 42.44 60.62
C VAL A 354 62.26 43.65 61.55
N PHE A 355 61.57 44.73 61.18
CA PHE A 355 61.44 45.92 62.01
C PHE A 355 60.73 45.64 63.34
N TYR A 356 59.60 44.93 63.32
CA TYR A 356 58.92 44.49 64.54
C TYR A 356 59.79 43.56 65.39
N GLY A 357 60.57 42.66 64.78
CA GLY A 357 61.55 41.81 65.47
C GLY A 357 62.64 42.62 66.18
N LEU A 358 63.19 43.65 65.52
CA LEU A 358 64.18 44.54 66.12
C LEU A 358 63.58 45.38 67.25
N VAL A 359 62.40 45.96 67.06
CA VAL A 359 61.71 46.75 68.10
C VAL A 359 61.41 45.92 69.34
N THR A 360 61.00 44.65 69.17
CA THR A 360 60.76 43.73 70.29
C THR A 360 62.05 43.33 71.00
N LEU A 361 63.16 43.12 70.28
CA LEU A 361 64.49 42.89 70.87
C LEU A 361 64.99 44.11 71.66
N PHE A 362 64.87 45.33 71.12
CA PHE A 362 65.26 46.56 71.82
C PHE A 362 64.40 46.83 73.07
N LYS A 363 63.08 46.57 73.01
CA LYS A 363 62.21 46.63 74.20
C LYS A 363 62.59 45.59 75.25
N ARG A 364 63.02 44.38 74.84
CA ARG A 364 63.42 43.31 75.74
C ARG A 364 64.80 43.53 76.36
N GLN A 365 65.70 44.25 75.69
CA GLN A 365 66.98 44.68 76.26
C GLN A 365 66.81 45.85 77.24
N ARG A 366 65.93 46.82 76.97
CA ARG A 366 65.62 47.91 77.91
C ARG A 366 65.01 47.41 79.22
N HIS A 367 64.18 46.38 79.17
CA HIS A 367 63.58 45.78 80.37
C HIS A 367 64.53 44.87 81.18
N LYS A 368 65.76 44.64 80.71
CA LYS A 368 66.81 43.89 81.41
C LYS A 368 67.91 44.80 81.97
N SER A 369 67.79 46.12 81.81
CA SER A 369 68.78 47.13 82.21
C SER A 369 68.24 48.20 83.18
N ASP A 370 67.02 48.02 83.66
CA ASP A 370 66.44 48.70 84.84
C ASP A 370 66.20 47.63 85.92
#